data_AF-A0A1Q9AEQ7-F1
#
_entry.id   AF-A0A1Q9AEQ7-F1
#
_cell.length_a   1.000
_cell.length_b   1.000
_cell.length_c   1.000
_cell.angle_alpha   90.00
_cell.angle_beta   90.00
_cell.angle_gamma   90.00
#
_symmetry.space_group_name_H-M   'P 1'
#
loop_
_entity.id
_entity.type
_entity.pdbx_description
1 polymer ?
#
loop_
_entity_poly.entity_id
_entity_poly.type
_entity_poly.pdbx_seq_one_letter_code
_entity_poly.pdbx_strand_id
1 'polypeptide(L)'
;MIKRMCTRLAAALMAGAVLAPPAFAQAPGLVPAAQATIEDACKAVTQNLLLAATLHTGVVQAFPELKPPGVRMTYSTRDGVEPKNMVDTIECQFQNTKAPFNIQRFCVSSTCYSPDERNAENKRRFEEVRTILQRAGY
;
A
#
# COMPACT_ATOMS: atom_id res chain seq x y z
N MET A 1 34.18 21.30 -61.14
CA MET A 1 33.78 21.54 -59.73
C MET A 1 33.05 22.88 -59.64
N ILE A 2 32.05 22.98 -58.76
CA ILE A 2 31.15 24.13 -58.51
C ILE A 2 29.88 24.16 -59.39
N LYS A 3 28.78 23.63 -58.85
CA LYS A 3 27.41 23.96 -59.25
C LYS A 3 26.75 24.68 -58.07
N ARG A 4 26.41 25.96 -58.26
CA ARG A 4 25.58 26.74 -57.34
C ARG A 4 24.18 26.90 -57.95
N MET A 5 23.19 26.49 -57.15
CA MET A 5 21.98 27.26 -56.78
C MET A 5 20.87 27.53 -57.82
N CYS A 6 19.66 27.05 -57.52
CA CYS A 6 18.39 27.81 -57.44
C CYS A 6 17.23 26.82 -57.16
N THR A 7 16.77 26.72 -55.92
CA THR A 7 15.57 27.39 -55.37
C THR A 7 14.25 26.82 -55.90
N ARG A 8 13.50 26.09 -55.04
CA ARG A 8 12.07 26.34 -54.78
C ARG A 8 11.70 25.96 -53.34
N LEU A 9 11.02 26.89 -52.68
CA LEU A 9 10.35 26.81 -51.40
C LEU A 9 9.36 25.63 -51.35
N ALA A 10 9.28 24.98 -50.20
CA ALA A 10 8.04 24.41 -49.69
C ALA A 10 7.99 24.62 -48.17
N ALA A 11 7.15 25.55 -47.75
CA ALA A 11 6.76 25.70 -46.36
C ALA A 11 5.88 24.50 -45.97
N ALA A 12 6.22 23.81 -44.90
CA ALA A 12 5.34 22.86 -44.23
C ALA A 12 5.30 23.21 -42.74
N LEU A 13 4.28 23.97 -42.36
CA LEU A 13 3.81 24.07 -40.98
C LEU A 13 3.35 22.67 -40.54
N MET A 14 4.10 22.03 -39.66
CA MET A 14 3.60 20.89 -38.90
C MET A 14 3.31 21.34 -37.47
N ALA A 15 2.06 21.78 -37.26
CA ALA A 15 1.45 21.80 -35.94
C ALA A 15 1.11 20.35 -35.57
N GLY A 16 1.98 19.70 -34.78
CA GLY A 16 1.76 18.37 -34.24
C GLY A 16 1.56 18.44 -32.73
N ALA A 17 0.33 18.19 -32.28
CA ALA A 17 -0.10 18.26 -30.89
C ALA A 17 0.80 17.44 -29.96
N VAL A 18 1.27 18.09 -28.89
CA VAL A 18 1.91 17.43 -27.75
C VAL A 18 0.84 16.62 -27.02
N LEU A 19 0.82 15.30 -27.24
CA LEU A 19 0.06 14.38 -26.40
C LEU A 19 0.73 14.34 -25.02
N ALA A 20 0.21 15.12 -24.08
CA ALA A 20 0.55 14.97 -22.68
C ALA A 20 0.07 13.57 -22.21
N PRO A 21 0.95 12.72 -21.66
CA PRO A 21 0.52 11.45 -21.09
C PRO A 21 -0.46 11.73 -19.93
N PRO A 22 -1.49 10.88 -19.74
CA PRO A 22 -2.37 10.99 -18.58
C PRO A 22 -1.51 10.87 -17.32
N ALA A 23 -1.48 11.94 -16.53
CA ALA A 23 -0.93 11.91 -15.19
C ALA A 23 -1.84 11.02 -14.34
N PHE A 24 -1.58 9.71 -14.36
CA PHE A 24 -2.01 8.84 -13.29
C PHE A 24 -1.37 9.39 -12.02
N ALA A 25 -2.19 9.96 -11.14
CA ALA A 25 -1.78 10.36 -9.82
C ALA A 25 -1.18 9.13 -9.12
N GLN A 26 0.14 9.05 -9.10
CA GLN A 26 0.87 8.09 -8.30
C GLN A 26 0.69 8.56 -6.85
N ALA A 27 -0.30 8.01 -6.15
CA ALA A 27 -0.39 8.19 -4.72
C ALA A 27 0.95 7.68 -4.13
N PRO A 28 1.75 8.54 -3.48
CA PRO A 28 3.04 8.13 -2.95
C PRO A 28 2.82 7.04 -1.89
N GLY A 29 3.52 5.92 -2.03
CA GLY A 29 3.60 4.87 -1.00
C GLY A 29 2.90 3.55 -1.32
N LEU A 30 2.30 3.37 -2.51
CA LEU A 30 1.76 2.06 -2.91
C LEU A 30 2.84 1.25 -3.63
N VAL A 31 3.42 0.27 -2.94
CA VAL A 31 4.22 -0.79 -3.57
C VAL A 31 3.27 -1.55 -4.51
N PRO A 32 3.62 -1.81 -5.78
CA PRO A 32 2.78 -2.62 -6.64
C PRO A 32 2.47 -3.94 -5.94
N ALA A 33 1.19 -4.33 -5.89
CA ALA A 33 0.74 -5.53 -5.19
C ALA A 33 1.57 -6.79 -5.48
N ALA A 34 2.04 -6.95 -6.72
CA ALA A 34 2.89 -8.05 -7.16
C ALA A 34 4.27 -8.12 -6.46
N GLN A 35 4.71 -7.02 -5.84
CA GLN A 35 6.01 -6.86 -5.18
C GLN A 35 5.87 -6.65 -3.66
N ALA A 36 4.64 -6.50 -3.15
CA ALA A 36 4.40 -6.29 -1.73
C ALA A 36 4.77 -7.53 -0.90
N THR A 37 5.06 -7.31 0.38
CA THR A 37 5.28 -8.38 1.37
C THR A 37 4.13 -8.47 2.39
N ILE A 38 4.15 -9.49 3.26
CA ILE A 38 3.17 -9.59 4.35
C ILE A 38 3.30 -8.45 5.37
N GLU A 39 4.51 -7.90 5.53
CA GLU A 39 4.76 -6.72 6.34
C GLU A 39 4.12 -5.48 5.72
N ASP A 40 4.28 -5.26 4.41
CA ASP A 40 3.63 -4.16 3.69
C ASP A 40 2.11 -4.25 3.78
N ALA A 41 1.56 -5.47 3.65
CA ALA A 41 0.12 -5.70 3.80
C ALA A 41 -0.35 -5.37 5.23
N CYS A 42 0.40 -5.76 6.27
CA CYS A 42 0.05 -5.45 7.65
C CYS A 42 0.21 -3.96 7.98
N LYS A 43 1.17 -3.28 7.36
CA LYS A 43 1.30 -1.82 7.42
C LYS A 43 0.05 -1.15 6.80
N ALA A 44 -0.40 -1.64 5.65
CA ALA A 44 -1.62 -1.16 4.99
C ALA A 44 -2.89 -1.42 5.84
N VAL A 45 -3.02 -2.60 6.47
CA VAL A 45 -4.09 -2.86 7.47
C VAL A 45 -4.13 -1.75 8.51
N THR A 46 -2.96 -1.45 9.10
CA THR A 46 -2.84 -0.50 10.20
C THR A 46 -3.16 0.92 9.77
N GLN A 47 -2.63 1.36 8.63
CA GLN A 47 -2.93 2.69 8.07
C GLN A 47 -4.43 2.89 7.83
N ASN A 48 -5.09 1.88 7.24
CA ASN A 48 -6.52 1.97 6.93
C ASN A 48 -7.39 1.90 8.17
N LEU A 49 -7.05 1.05 9.13
CA LEU A 49 -7.76 0.97 10.41
C LEU A 49 -7.70 2.30 11.18
N LEU A 50 -6.54 2.95 11.18
CA LEU A 50 -6.31 4.19 11.92
C LEU A 50 -6.68 5.45 11.13
N LEU A 51 -7.07 5.31 9.86
CA LEU A 51 -7.27 6.42 8.91
C LEU A 51 -6.05 7.36 8.86
N ALA A 52 -4.85 6.78 8.95
CA ALA A 52 -3.60 7.52 9.06
C ALA A 52 -2.97 7.74 7.69
N ALA A 53 -2.69 9.01 7.35
CA ALA A 53 -1.96 9.36 6.12
C ALA A 53 -0.52 8.81 6.11
N THR A 54 0.13 8.82 7.27
CA THR A 54 1.48 8.31 7.47
C THR A 54 1.50 7.30 8.62
N LEU A 55 2.31 6.25 8.48
CA LEU A 55 2.57 5.28 9.53
C LEU A 55 4.05 4.92 9.55
N HIS A 56 4.68 5.17 10.68
CA HIS A 56 6.05 4.77 10.96
C HIS A 56 6.02 3.41 11.65
N THR A 57 6.86 2.48 11.19
CA THR A 57 6.98 1.13 11.73
C THR A 57 8.27 1.02 12.53
N GLY A 58 8.19 0.38 13.70
CA GLY A 58 9.33 0.13 14.56
C GLY A 58 9.87 -1.29 14.39
N VAL A 59 9.85 -2.07 15.46
CA VAL A 59 10.29 -3.48 15.44
C VAL A 59 9.25 -4.29 14.67
N VAL A 60 9.70 -5.04 13.65
CA VAL A 60 8.85 -5.92 12.83
C VAL A 60 9.28 -7.36 13.04
N GLN A 61 8.31 -8.22 13.31
CA GLN A 61 8.48 -9.67 13.45
C GLN A 61 7.49 -10.34 12.49
N ALA A 62 8.03 -10.95 11.43
CA ALA A 62 7.23 -11.67 10.45
C ALA A 62 7.47 -13.17 10.58
N PHE A 63 6.38 -13.93 10.44
CA PHE A 63 6.36 -15.37 10.60
C PHE A 63 5.61 -16.01 9.41
N PRO A 64 6.18 -15.95 8.19
CA PRO A 64 5.55 -16.50 6.98
C PRO A 64 5.32 -18.02 7.03
N GLU A 65 6.02 -18.74 7.90
CA GLU A 65 5.96 -20.18 8.10
C GLU A 65 4.82 -20.66 9.00
N LEU A 66 4.19 -19.75 9.76
CA LEU A 66 3.06 -20.10 10.62
C LEU A 66 1.78 -20.37 9.82
N LYS A 67 0.81 -21.01 10.47
CA LYS A 67 -0.51 -21.33 9.90
C LYS A 67 -1.60 -20.80 10.85
N PRO A 68 -2.17 -19.60 10.61
CA PRO A 68 -1.91 -18.70 9.47
C PRO A 68 -0.57 -17.96 9.54
N PRO A 69 0.03 -17.56 8.39
CA PRO A 69 1.15 -16.64 8.35
C PRO A 69 0.82 -15.33 9.06
N GLY A 70 1.79 -14.73 9.75
CA GLY A 70 1.51 -13.54 10.53
C GLY A 70 2.65 -12.54 10.62
N VAL A 71 2.30 -11.32 10.98
CA VAL A 71 3.23 -10.23 11.26
C VAL A 71 2.81 -9.57 12.57
N ARG A 72 3.77 -9.30 13.44
CA ARG A 72 3.61 -8.39 14.59
C ARG A 72 4.60 -7.24 14.44
N MET A 73 4.11 -6.02 14.58
CA MET A 73 5.00 -4.85 14.56
C MET A 73 4.59 -3.77 15.56
N THR A 74 5.56 -2.96 15.98
CA THR A 74 5.27 -1.68 16.63
C THR A 74 5.07 -0.58 15.61
N TYR A 75 4.26 0.42 15.93
CA TYR A 75 4.01 1.55 15.03
C TYR A 75 3.87 2.89 15.78
N SER A 76 3.92 3.99 15.01
CA SER A 76 3.55 5.34 15.44
C SER A 76 2.97 6.11 14.26
N THR A 77 1.89 6.86 14.51
CA THR A 77 1.38 7.89 13.58
C THR A 77 2.03 9.26 13.79
N ARG A 78 2.80 9.42 14.88
CA ARG A 78 3.58 10.63 15.16
C ARG A 78 4.94 10.56 14.48
N ASP A 79 5.36 11.68 13.90
CA ASP A 79 6.68 11.86 13.32
C ASP A 79 7.78 11.90 14.38
N GLY A 80 9.00 11.53 13.99
CA GLY A 80 10.20 11.67 14.83
C GLY A 80 10.29 10.73 16.03
N VAL A 81 9.36 9.76 16.17
CA VAL A 81 9.42 8.76 17.25
C VAL A 81 10.46 7.70 16.91
N GLU A 82 11.47 7.53 17.77
CA GLU A 82 12.46 6.47 17.61
C GLU A 82 11.81 5.07 17.75
N PRO A 83 12.23 4.05 16.97
CA PRO A 83 11.63 2.71 16.99
C PRO A 83 11.47 2.08 18.38
N LYS A 84 12.46 2.26 19.28
CA LYS A 84 12.42 1.73 20.67
C LYS A 84 11.36 2.39 21.56
N ASN A 85 10.85 3.56 21.16
CA ASN A 85 9.83 4.32 21.89
C ASN A 85 8.42 4.14 21.27
N MET A 86 8.29 3.35 20.21
CA MET A 86 6.99 2.98 19.63
C MET A 86 6.38 1.86 20.48
N VAL A 87 5.31 2.17 21.21
CA VAL A 87 4.66 1.24 22.15
C VAL A 87 3.38 0.63 21.62
N ASP A 88 2.77 1.25 20.60
CA ASP A 88 1.57 0.72 19.97
C ASP A 88 1.94 -0.48 19.10
N THR A 89 1.14 -1.54 19.17
CA THR A 89 1.38 -2.79 18.45
C THR A 89 0.18 -3.16 17.59
N ILE A 90 0.50 -3.74 16.43
CA ILE A 90 -0.44 -4.41 15.55
C ILE A 90 0.04 -5.84 15.31
N GLU A 91 -0.90 -6.77 15.29
CA GLU A 91 -0.72 -8.13 14.81
C GLU A 91 -1.66 -8.38 13.63
N CYS A 92 -1.15 -8.95 12.54
CA CYS A 92 -1.95 -9.34 11.38
C CYS A 92 -1.71 -10.81 11.05
N GLN A 93 -2.77 -11.50 10.63
CA GLN A 93 -2.74 -12.88 10.17
C GLN A 93 -3.36 -12.96 8.78
N PHE A 94 -2.67 -13.61 7.87
CA PHE A 94 -3.04 -13.69 6.45
C PHE A 94 -3.36 -15.12 6.05
N GLN A 95 -4.02 -15.29 4.91
CA GLN A 95 -4.20 -16.60 4.30
C GLN A 95 -2.93 -17.02 3.55
N ASN A 96 -2.31 -16.06 2.86
CA ASN A 96 -1.18 -16.28 1.95
C ASN A 96 -0.01 -15.36 2.31
N THR A 97 1.20 -15.77 1.91
CA THR A 97 2.42 -14.95 2.05
C THR A 97 2.71 -14.07 0.83
N LYS A 98 1.81 -14.08 -0.17
CA LYS A 98 1.88 -13.31 -1.42
C LYS A 98 0.48 -12.84 -1.79
N ALA A 99 0.40 -11.76 -2.58
CA ALA A 99 -0.85 -11.26 -3.10
C ALA A 99 -1.64 -12.35 -3.89
N PRO A 100 -2.96 -12.48 -3.71
CA PRO A 100 -3.76 -11.78 -2.70
C PRO A 100 -3.50 -12.36 -1.29
N PHE A 101 -2.99 -11.53 -0.37
CA PHE A 101 -2.62 -11.87 1.00
C PHE A 101 -3.83 -12.37 1.80
N ASN A 102 -5.01 -11.80 1.54
CA ASN A 102 -6.28 -12.11 2.22
C ASN A 102 -6.15 -12.08 3.75
N ILE A 103 -6.40 -10.92 4.36
CA ILE A 103 -6.41 -10.78 5.82
C ILE A 103 -7.47 -11.69 6.46
N GLN A 104 -7.06 -12.48 7.46
CA GLN A 104 -7.92 -13.36 8.25
C GLN A 104 -8.27 -12.76 9.61
N ARG A 105 -7.30 -12.09 10.23
CA ARG A 105 -7.45 -11.46 11.54
C ARG A 105 -6.42 -10.35 11.70
N PHE A 106 -6.78 -9.29 12.41
CA PHE A 106 -5.79 -8.36 12.95
C PHE A 106 -6.16 -7.93 14.38
N CYS A 107 -5.17 -7.58 15.19
CA CYS A 107 -5.35 -7.14 16.56
C CYS A 107 -4.54 -5.86 16.80
N VAL A 108 -5.19 -4.81 17.31
CA VAL A 108 -4.54 -3.61 17.84
C VAL A 108 -4.69 -3.65 19.36
N SER A 109 -3.56 -3.62 20.06
CA SER A 109 -3.56 -3.78 21.52
C SER A 109 -4.36 -5.05 21.92
N SER A 110 -5.37 -4.93 22.77
CA SER A 110 -6.22 -6.04 23.21
C SER A 110 -7.45 -6.32 22.34
N THR A 111 -7.69 -5.52 21.28
CA THR A 111 -8.88 -5.65 20.43
C THR A 111 -8.52 -6.33 19.12
N CYS A 112 -9.24 -7.40 18.79
CA CYS A 112 -9.07 -8.12 17.55
C CYS A 112 -10.28 -7.95 16.62
N TYR A 113 -10.04 -8.22 15.34
CA TYR A 113 -10.95 -7.99 14.25
C TYR A 113 -10.83 -9.17 13.28
N SER A 114 -11.95 -9.84 13.01
CA SER A 114 -12.01 -11.02 12.14
C SER A 114 -13.45 -11.25 11.63
N PRO A 115 -13.66 -12.13 10.63
CA PRO A 115 -14.99 -12.38 10.07
C PRO A 115 -16.02 -12.92 11.08
N ASP A 116 -15.54 -13.58 12.12
CA ASP A 116 -16.28 -14.22 13.20
C ASP A 116 -16.49 -13.32 14.43
N GLU A 117 -16.15 -12.02 14.32
CA GLU A 117 -16.35 -11.08 15.43
C GLU A 117 -17.81 -10.97 15.86
N ARG A 118 -18.03 -11.03 17.17
CA ARG A 118 -19.38 -10.96 17.77
C ARG A 118 -19.85 -9.52 17.90
N ASN A 119 -18.92 -8.59 18.11
CA ASN A 119 -19.24 -7.18 18.12
C ASN A 119 -19.45 -6.72 16.66
N ALA A 120 -20.67 -6.26 16.35
CA ALA A 120 -21.05 -5.87 15.00
C ALA A 120 -20.20 -4.71 14.45
N GLU A 121 -19.75 -3.80 15.30
CA GLU A 121 -18.88 -2.70 14.88
C GLU A 121 -17.46 -3.19 14.56
N ASN A 122 -16.89 -4.07 15.39
CA ASN A 122 -15.58 -4.66 15.10
C ASN A 122 -15.63 -5.51 13.82
N LYS A 123 -16.70 -6.29 13.64
CA LYS A 123 -16.92 -7.03 12.40
C LYS A 123 -17.00 -6.11 11.18
N ARG A 124 -17.75 -5.01 11.28
CA ARG A 124 -17.82 -4.01 10.20
C ARG A 124 -16.45 -3.40 9.90
N ARG A 125 -15.68 -3.01 10.91
CA ARG A 125 -14.31 -2.47 10.75
C ARG A 125 -13.37 -3.48 10.07
N PHE A 126 -13.49 -4.77 10.40
CA PHE A 126 -12.76 -5.82 9.69
C PHE A 126 -13.13 -5.86 8.21
N GLU A 127 -14.42 -5.84 7.89
CA GLU A 127 -14.92 -5.89 6.51
C GLU A 127 -14.48 -4.65 5.70
N GLU A 128 -14.50 -3.46 6.32
CA GLU A 128 -14.03 -2.20 5.73
C GLU A 128 -12.54 -2.31 5.34
N VAL A 129 -11.67 -2.70 6.28
CA VAL A 129 -10.23 -2.86 6.03
C VAL A 129 -9.95 -3.94 4.98
N ARG A 130 -10.59 -5.11 5.10
CA ARG A 130 -10.45 -6.20 4.12
C ARG A 130 -10.84 -5.73 2.72
N THR A 131 -11.95 -5.01 2.59
CA THR A 131 -12.44 -4.50 1.31
C THR A 131 -11.46 -3.50 0.69
N ILE A 132 -10.86 -2.63 1.50
CA ILE A 132 -9.85 -1.66 1.02
C ILE A 132 -8.61 -2.39 0.51
N LEU A 133 -8.09 -3.36 1.24
CA LEU A 133 -6.93 -4.15 0.82
C LEU A 133 -7.18 -4.85 -0.53
N GLN A 134 -8.33 -5.50 -0.67
CA GLN A 134 -8.70 -6.19 -1.92
C GLN A 134 -8.74 -5.22 -3.12
N ARG A 135 -9.26 -4.01 -2.93
CA ARG A 135 -9.29 -2.97 -3.97
C ARG A 135 -7.91 -2.45 -4.33
N ALA A 136 -7.01 -2.38 -3.34
CA ALA A 136 -5.63 -1.96 -3.52
C ALA A 136 -4.73 -3.09 -4.09
N GLY A 137 -5.27 -4.31 -4.24
CA GLY A 137 -4.55 -5.46 -4.78
C GLY A 137 -3.72 -6.22 -3.76
N TYR A 138 -3.85 -5.91 -2.46
CA TYR A 138 -3.25 -6.70 -1.40
C TYR A 138 -4.00 -8.02 -1.22
#